data_AF-A0A178X6G1-F1
#
_entry.id   AF-A0A178X6G1-F1
#
_cell.length_a   1.000
_cell.length_b   1.000
_cell.length_c   1.000
_cell.angle_alpha   90.00
_cell.angle_beta   90.00
_cell.angle_gamma   90.00
#
_symmetry.space_group_name_H-M   'P 1'
#
loop_
_entity.id
_entity.type
_entity.pdbx_description
1 polymer ?
#
loop_
_entity_poly.entity_id
_entity_poly.type
_entity_poly.pdbx_seq_one_letter_code
_entity_poly.pdbx_strand_id
1 'polypeptide(L)'
;MTGQALLAFLRELRATTAWTVAADDASVRWRLSGLTWQATVLVDRRWLGVEFEARDPATGKLVTYDIDTDLYDISQEGQREFAAEIERDIIEFLGNLRKGSMLRGTGGVLVFPLDGSWIRVVRGRFLTSASAHADLAVARGNGDYVVVR
;
A
#
# COMPACT_ATOMS: atom_id res chain seq x y z
N MET A 1 -13.82 13.21 9.90
CA MET A 1 -14.25 11.81 10.14
C MET A 1 -13.20 10.89 9.55
N THR A 2 -12.93 9.75 10.20
CA THR A 2 -12.02 8.71 9.70
C THR A 2 -12.32 8.33 8.25
N GLY A 3 -11.29 8.24 7.41
CA GLY A 3 -11.40 7.88 5.99
C GLY A 3 -11.67 9.05 5.05
N GLN A 4 -11.96 10.26 5.56
CA GLN A 4 -12.21 11.42 4.68
C GLN A 4 -10.96 11.92 3.96
N ALA A 5 -9.79 11.86 4.61
CA ALA A 5 -8.54 12.27 3.98
C ALA A 5 -8.16 11.27 2.89
N LEU A 6 -8.32 9.98 3.16
CA LEU A 6 -8.07 8.92 2.18
C LEU A 6 -9.05 9.01 0.99
N LEU A 7 -10.34 9.25 1.21
CA LEU A 7 -11.30 9.49 0.11
C LEU A 7 -10.93 10.71 -0.74
N ALA A 8 -10.53 11.81 -0.11
CA ALA A 8 -10.08 13.00 -0.83
C ALA A 8 -8.84 12.69 -1.67
N PHE A 9 -7.88 11.95 -1.10
CA PHE A 9 -6.67 11.52 -1.78
C PHE A 9 -6.95 10.57 -2.95
N LEU A 10 -7.86 9.61 -2.80
CA LEU A 10 -8.25 8.69 -3.90
C LEU A 10 -8.93 9.41 -5.07
N ARG A 11 -9.75 10.42 -4.78
CA ARG A 11 -10.35 11.29 -5.80
C ARG A 11 -9.29 12.12 -6.52
N GLU A 12 -8.32 12.63 -5.78
CA GLU A 12 -7.17 13.35 -6.34
C GLU A 12 -6.36 12.41 -7.24
N LEU A 13 -6.00 11.22 -6.77
CA LEU A 13 -5.32 10.20 -7.55
C LEU A 13 -6.05 9.92 -8.86
N ARG A 14 -7.36 9.65 -8.82
CA ARG A 14 -8.17 9.40 -10.03
C ARG A 14 -8.05 10.50 -11.08
N ALA A 15 -7.83 11.75 -10.66
CA ALA A 15 -7.72 12.90 -11.55
C ALA A 15 -6.29 13.18 -12.04
N THR A 16 -5.26 12.79 -11.28
CA THR A 16 -3.87 13.25 -11.50
C THR A 16 -2.90 12.15 -11.90
N THR A 17 -3.28 10.88 -11.75
CA THR A 17 -2.40 9.75 -12.05
C THR A 17 -2.66 9.13 -13.42
N ALA A 18 -1.67 8.39 -13.94
CA ALA A 18 -1.81 7.56 -15.13
C ALA A 18 -2.36 6.16 -14.83
N TRP A 19 -2.58 5.82 -13.55
CA TRP A 19 -3.16 4.55 -13.13
C TRP A 19 -4.62 4.41 -13.58
N THR A 20 -5.07 3.18 -13.72
CA THR A 20 -6.50 2.91 -13.80
C THR A 20 -7.07 3.01 -12.39
N VAL A 21 -8.07 3.87 -12.19
CA VAL A 21 -8.76 4.04 -10.91
C VAL A 21 -10.26 3.85 -11.12
N ALA A 22 -10.79 2.76 -10.59
CA ALA A 22 -12.21 2.40 -10.66
C ALA A 22 -12.82 2.40 -9.26
N ALA A 23 -13.98 3.03 -9.14
CA ALA A 23 -14.73 3.15 -7.90
C ALA A 23 -16.23 3.05 -8.26
N ASP A 24 -17.02 2.31 -7.49
CA ASP A 24 -18.49 2.29 -7.67
C ASP A 24 -19.13 3.61 -7.21
N ASP A 25 -20.36 3.92 -7.62
CA ASP A 25 -20.98 5.24 -7.35
C ASP A 25 -21.27 5.50 -5.85
N ALA A 26 -21.13 4.47 -5.00
CA ALA A 26 -21.28 4.52 -3.54
C ALA A 26 -19.96 4.20 -2.80
N SER A 27 -18.82 4.13 -3.50
CA SER A 27 -17.78 3.14 -3.19
C SER A 27 -17.02 3.34 -1.89
N VAL A 28 -17.33 2.39 -1.01
CA VAL A 28 -16.44 1.86 0.01
C VAL A 28 -15.22 1.17 -0.60
N ARG A 29 -15.25 0.73 -1.86
CA ARG A 29 -14.15 -0.02 -2.50
C ARG A 29 -13.61 0.65 -3.76
N TRP A 30 -12.31 0.92 -3.75
CA TRP A 30 -11.57 1.54 -4.85
C TRP A 30 -10.55 0.54 -5.40
N ARG A 31 -10.55 0.31 -6.71
CA ARG A 31 -9.57 -0.53 -7.39
C ARG A 31 -8.60 0.37 -8.14
N LEU A 32 -7.32 0.22 -7.85
CA LEU A 32 -6.24 0.93 -8.51
C LEU A 32 -5.33 -0.08 -9.21
N SER A 33 -4.83 0.25 -10.39
CA SER A 33 -3.81 -0.58 -11.04
C SER A 33 -2.85 0.22 -11.90
N GLY A 34 -1.60 -0.23 -11.89
CA GLY A 34 -0.56 0.17 -12.81
C GLY A 34 -0.14 -0.99 -13.71
N LEU A 35 1.05 -0.89 -14.30
CA LEU A 35 1.55 -1.89 -15.24
C LEU A 35 1.94 -3.21 -14.56
N THR A 36 2.49 -3.10 -13.35
CA THR A 36 3.11 -4.21 -12.61
C THR A 36 2.50 -4.42 -11.23
N TRP A 37 1.39 -3.74 -10.92
CA TRP A 37 0.75 -3.82 -9.62
C TRP A 37 -0.75 -3.54 -9.69
N GLN A 38 -1.45 -3.99 -8.66
CA GLN A 38 -2.85 -3.68 -8.40
C GLN A 38 -3.06 -3.47 -6.89
N ALA A 39 -4.06 -2.66 -6.55
CA ALA A 39 -4.46 -2.44 -5.16
C ALA A 39 -5.98 -2.35 -5.04
N THR A 40 -6.50 -2.87 -3.94
CA THR A 40 -7.88 -2.62 -3.51
C THR A 40 -7.82 -1.78 -2.25
N VAL A 41 -8.38 -0.57 -2.29
CA VAL A 41 -8.49 0.31 -1.12
C VAL A 41 -9.94 0.28 -0.64
N LEU A 42 -10.11 -0.01 0.65
CA LEU A 42 -11.38 0.01 1.35
C LEU A 42 -11.46 1.27 2.21
N VAL A 43 -12.53 2.04 2.01
CA VAL A 43 -12.88 3.20 2.83
C VAL A 43 -14.32 3.07 3.31
N ASP A 44 -14.50 2.38 4.42
CA ASP A 44 -15.79 2.21 5.07
C ASP A 44 -15.87 3.06 6.36
N ARG A 45 -17.08 3.17 6.91
CA ARG A 45 -17.30 3.77 8.22
C ARG A 45 -16.70 2.96 9.37
N ARG A 46 -16.61 1.65 9.21
CA ARG A 46 -16.15 0.71 10.25
C ARG A 46 -14.73 0.18 9.97
N TRP A 47 -14.22 0.31 8.75
CA TRP A 47 -12.97 -0.32 8.28
C TRP A 47 -12.24 0.58 7.28
N LEU A 48 -10.91 0.67 7.39
CA LEU A 48 -10.03 1.17 6.34
C LEU A 48 -9.04 0.08 5.95
N GLY A 49 -8.63 0.05 4.70
CA GLY A 49 -7.54 -0.84 4.32
C GLY A 49 -7.04 -0.65 2.90
N VAL A 50 -5.86 -1.19 2.65
CA VAL A 50 -5.31 -1.43 1.32
C VAL A 50 -4.80 -2.85 1.25
N GLU A 51 -5.26 -3.58 0.24
CA GLU A 51 -4.65 -4.83 -0.19
C GLU A 51 -3.81 -4.52 -1.43
N PHE A 52 -2.51 -4.77 -1.38
CA PHE A 52 -1.59 -4.43 -2.48
C PHE A 52 -0.86 -5.65 -3.01
N GLU A 53 -0.71 -5.69 -4.34
CA GLU A 53 -0.04 -6.75 -5.05
C GLU A 53 0.88 -6.18 -6.14
N ALA A 54 2.16 -6.56 -6.13
CA ALA A 54 3.11 -6.26 -7.21
C ALA A 54 3.65 -7.54 -7.84
N ARG A 55 3.53 -7.65 -9.16
CA ARG A 55 3.95 -8.81 -9.95
C ARG A 55 5.15 -8.49 -10.82
N ASP A 56 6.10 -9.41 -10.84
CA ASP A 56 7.18 -9.43 -11.80
C ASP A 56 6.68 -9.88 -13.19
N PRO A 57 6.73 -9.03 -14.24
CA PRO A 57 6.33 -9.47 -15.57
C PRO A 57 7.29 -10.51 -16.16
N ALA A 58 8.57 -10.52 -15.75
CA ALA A 58 9.57 -11.44 -16.29
C ALA A 58 9.48 -12.83 -15.65
N THR A 59 9.24 -12.89 -14.34
CA THR A 59 9.26 -14.15 -13.57
C THR A 59 7.88 -14.62 -13.12
N GLY A 60 6.85 -13.76 -13.23
CA GLY A 60 5.51 -14.00 -12.71
C GLY A 60 5.39 -13.97 -11.18
N LYS A 61 6.51 -13.83 -10.44
CA LYS A 61 6.51 -13.79 -8.98
C LYS A 61 5.75 -12.59 -8.46
N LEU A 62 4.95 -12.80 -7.43
CA LEU A 62 4.11 -11.78 -6.81
C LEU A 62 4.61 -11.51 -5.39
N VAL A 63 4.58 -10.26 -4.95
CA VAL A 63 4.68 -9.86 -3.53
C VAL A 63 3.39 -9.15 -3.16
N THR A 64 2.87 -9.44 -1.97
CA THR A 64 1.66 -8.83 -1.43
C THR A 64 1.99 -8.04 -0.17
N TYR A 65 1.24 -7.00 0.12
CA TYR A 65 1.38 -6.22 1.34
C TYR A 65 0.05 -5.54 1.65
N ASP A 66 -0.40 -5.67 2.90
CA ASP A 66 -1.72 -5.18 3.32
C ASP A 66 -1.53 -4.28 4.54
N ILE A 67 -2.26 -3.16 4.57
CA ILE A 67 -2.41 -2.28 5.74
C ILE A 67 -3.90 -2.09 5.94
N ASP A 68 -4.45 -2.51 7.08
CA ASP A 68 -5.87 -2.36 7.35
C ASP A 68 -6.18 -2.22 8.84
N THR A 69 -7.46 -2.04 9.11
CA THR A 69 -8.03 -1.96 10.46
C THR A 69 -8.92 -3.16 10.76
N ASP A 70 -8.73 -4.30 10.09
CA ASP A 70 -9.73 -5.37 10.02
C ASP A 70 -10.10 -5.99 11.38
N LEU A 71 -9.18 -5.94 12.35
CA LEU A 71 -9.37 -6.44 13.71
C LEU A 71 -10.24 -5.51 14.59
N TYR A 72 -10.52 -4.28 14.16
CA TYR A 72 -11.16 -3.26 15.00
C TYR A 72 -12.27 -2.50 14.28
N ASP A 73 -13.37 -2.25 14.99
CA ASP A 73 -14.41 -1.35 14.52
C ASP A 73 -14.00 0.12 14.75
N ILE A 74 -13.54 0.78 13.70
CA ILE A 74 -13.00 2.15 13.81
C ILE A 74 -14.08 3.23 13.97
N SER A 75 -15.36 2.85 13.93
CA SER A 75 -16.44 3.79 14.27
C SER A 75 -16.48 4.11 15.77
N GLN A 76 -15.82 3.30 16.59
CA GLN A 76 -15.72 3.47 18.03
C GLN A 76 -14.74 4.60 18.38
N GLU A 77 -15.13 5.46 19.32
CA GLU A 77 -14.33 6.61 19.78
C GLU A 77 -12.91 6.21 20.25
N GLY A 78 -12.78 5.06 20.92
CA GLY A 78 -11.49 4.55 21.38
C GLY A 78 -10.53 4.10 20.27
N GLN A 79 -11.01 3.95 19.03
CA GLN A 79 -10.19 3.52 17.90
C GLN A 79 -9.78 4.69 16.97
N ARG A 80 -10.14 5.93 17.33
CA ARG A 80 -9.92 7.09 16.44
C ARG A 80 -8.44 7.37 16.14
N GLU A 81 -7.56 7.23 17.12
CA GLU A 81 -6.13 7.47 16.93
C GLU A 81 -5.50 6.40 16.03
N PHE A 82 -5.77 5.13 16.32
CA PHE A 82 -5.37 4.00 15.49
C PHE A 82 -5.87 4.14 14.06
N ALA A 83 -7.15 4.46 13.87
CA ALA A 83 -7.71 4.62 12.54
C ALA A 83 -7.10 5.80 11.78
N ALA A 84 -6.75 6.88 12.47
CA ALA A 84 -6.05 8.01 11.87
C ALA A 84 -4.60 7.68 11.50
N GLU A 85 -3.94 6.80 12.25
CA GLU A 85 -2.60 6.27 11.92
C GLU A 85 -2.66 5.41 10.66
N ILE A 86 -3.53 4.41 10.62
CA ILE A 86 -3.71 3.56 9.44
C ILE A 86 -4.14 4.38 8.21
N GLU A 87 -5.00 5.40 8.39
CA GLU A 87 -5.34 6.32 7.30
C GLU A 87 -4.10 7.06 6.74
N ARG A 88 -3.21 7.54 7.61
CA ARG A 88 -1.95 8.19 7.19
C ARG A 88 -1.03 7.23 6.47
N ASP A 89 -0.88 6.01 7.00
CA ASP A 89 0.00 5.00 6.42
C ASP A 89 -0.45 4.59 5.01
N ILE A 90 -1.76 4.39 4.80
CA ILE A 90 -2.31 4.09 3.47
C ILE A 90 -2.06 5.26 2.50
N ILE A 91 -2.27 6.50 2.94
CA ILE A 91 -2.03 7.70 2.11
C ILE A 91 -0.53 7.81 1.77
N GLU A 92 0.36 7.62 2.74
CA GLU A 92 1.80 7.65 2.53
C GLU A 92 2.24 6.54 1.56
N PHE A 93 1.77 5.32 1.77
CA PHE A 93 2.07 4.16 0.93
C PHE A 93 1.70 4.42 -0.53
N LEU A 94 0.45 4.82 -0.79
CA LEU A 94 -0.03 5.15 -2.14
C LEU A 94 0.69 6.38 -2.72
N GLY A 95 1.02 7.36 -1.87
CA GLY A 95 1.81 8.53 -2.26
C GLY A 95 3.22 8.15 -2.71
N ASN A 96 3.87 7.20 -2.03
CA ASN A 96 5.19 6.69 -2.35
C ASN A 96 5.17 5.84 -3.61
N LEU A 97 4.10 5.08 -3.84
CA LEU A 97 3.85 4.39 -5.11
C LEU A 97 3.77 5.39 -6.26
N ARG A 98 2.97 6.47 -6.12
CA ARG A 98 2.84 7.52 -7.15
C ARG A 98 4.16 8.21 -7.46
N LYS A 99 4.99 8.46 -6.44
CA LYS A 99 6.30 9.11 -6.59
C LYS A 99 7.36 8.19 -7.21
N GLY A 100 7.07 6.90 -7.38
CA GLY A 100 8.05 5.91 -7.85
C GLY A 100 9.10 5.54 -6.79
N SER A 101 8.79 5.74 -5.51
CA SER A 101 9.69 5.44 -4.38
C SER A 101 9.64 3.97 -3.93
N MET A 102 8.78 3.16 -4.55
CA MET A 102 8.62 1.74 -4.24
C MET A 102 9.44 0.87 -5.18
N LEU A 103 10.17 -0.09 -4.61
CA LEU A 103 11.08 -0.96 -5.32
C LEU A 103 10.65 -2.42 -5.18
N ARG A 104 10.70 -3.16 -6.29
CA ARG A 104 10.46 -4.61 -6.33
C ARG A 104 11.76 -5.34 -6.66
N GLY A 105 12.06 -6.38 -5.88
CA GLY A 105 13.17 -7.30 -6.12
C GLY A 105 12.75 -8.59 -6.84
N THR A 106 13.72 -9.29 -7.43
CA THR A 106 13.56 -10.55 -8.22
C THR A 106 13.06 -11.76 -7.42
N GLY A 107 12.98 -11.64 -6.08
CA GLY A 107 12.57 -12.68 -5.14
C GLY A 107 11.13 -12.60 -4.63
N GLY A 108 10.30 -11.68 -5.13
CA GLY A 108 9.04 -11.34 -4.44
C GLY A 108 9.30 -10.50 -3.19
N VAL A 109 10.14 -9.49 -3.36
CA VAL A 109 10.51 -8.52 -2.32
C VAL A 109 9.96 -7.16 -2.72
N LEU A 110 9.42 -6.43 -1.75
CA LEU A 110 8.98 -5.04 -1.90
C LEU A 110 9.74 -4.18 -0.88
N VAL A 111 10.24 -3.02 -1.31
CA VAL A 111 10.91 -2.05 -0.44
C VAL A 111 10.32 -0.67 -0.68
N PHE A 112 9.92 0.03 0.39
CA PHE A 112 9.30 1.35 0.31
C PHE A 112 9.49 2.13 1.61
N PRO A 113 9.43 3.48 1.58
CA PRO A 113 9.39 4.26 2.80
C PRO A 113 7.99 4.25 3.42
N LEU A 114 7.92 4.20 4.74
CA LEU A 114 6.70 4.36 5.54
C LEU A 114 7.09 4.83 6.95
N ASP A 115 6.41 5.85 7.47
CA ASP A 115 6.62 6.39 8.83
C ASP A 115 8.10 6.59 9.20
N GLY A 116 8.84 7.28 8.31
CA GLY A 116 10.26 7.61 8.52
C GLY A 116 11.23 6.43 8.43
N SER A 117 10.75 5.21 8.15
CA SER A 117 11.55 4.00 7.99
C SER A 117 11.50 3.45 6.57
N TRP A 118 12.42 2.56 6.23
CA TRP A 118 12.38 1.73 5.02
C TRP A 118 11.82 0.36 5.35
N ILE A 119 10.64 0.06 4.86
CA ILE A 119 9.98 -1.23 5.03
C ILE A 119 10.47 -2.17 3.95
N ARG A 120 10.88 -3.36 4.35
CA ARG A 120 11.22 -4.49 3.48
C ARG A 120 10.23 -5.61 3.72
N VAL A 121 9.43 -5.90 2.70
CA VAL A 121 8.48 -7.01 2.67
C VAL A 121 9.09 -8.15 1.84
N VAL A 122 9.11 -9.35 2.39
CA VAL A 122 9.63 -10.55 1.73
C VAL A 122 8.54 -11.60 1.71
N ARG A 123 8.14 -12.02 0.51
CA ARG A 123 7.26 -13.17 0.37
C ARG A 123 8.05 -14.46 0.58
N GLY A 124 7.75 -15.17 1.67
CA GLY A 124 8.18 -16.55 1.88
C GLY A 124 7.28 -17.55 1.15
N ARG A 125 7.57 -18.84 1.32
CA ARG A 125 6.79 -19.92 0.70
C ARG A 125 5.33 -19.98 1.19
N PHE A 126 5.11 -19.62 2.46
CA PHE A 126 3.80 -19.70 3.12
C PHE A 126 3.39 -18.39 3.79
N LEU A 127 4.35 -17.58 4.23
CA LEU A 127 4.12 -16.34 4.96
C LEU A 127 4.89 -15.20 4.30
N THR A 128 4.29 -14.02 4.30
CA THR A 128 4.96 -12.77 3.97
C THR A 128 5.44 -12.13 5.28
N SER A 129 6.69 -11.66 5.32
CA SER A 129 7.23 -10.94 6.47
C SER A 129 7.57 -9.51 6.11
N ALA A 130 7.37 -8.59 7.05
CA ALA A 130 7.78 -7.19 6.93
C ALA A 130 8.83 -6.87 8.01
N SER A 131 9.77 -5.99 7.67
CA SER A 131 10.80 -5.51 8.60
C SER A 131 11.10 -4.04 8.31
N ALA A 132 11.28 -3.25 9.37
CA ALA A 132 11.64 -1.84 9.27
C ALA A 132 13.15 -1.65 9.40
N HIS A 133 13.71 -0.76 8.58
CA HIS A 133 15.13 -0.45 8.53
C HIS A 133 15.31 1.07 8.51
N ALA A 134 16.35 1.58 9.16
CA ALA A 134 16.66 3.01 9.14
C ALA A 134 17.20 3.50 7.79
N ASP A 135 17.74 2.60 6.97
CA ASP A 135 18.46 2.92 5.74
C ASP A 135 17.99 2.08 4.54
N LEU A 136 17.92 2.72 3.36
CA LEU A 136 17.49 2.10 2.12
C LEU A 136 18.45 0.98 1.65
N ALA A 137 19.76 1.20 1.75
CA ALA A 137 20.73 0.20 1.31
C ALA A 137 20.61 -1.07 2.16
N VAL A 138 20.38 -0.92 3.47
CA VAL A 138 20.09 -2.04 4.37
C VAL A 138 18.78 -2.74 3.98
N ALA A 139 17.70 -1.98 3.74
CA ALA A 139 16.40 -2.55 3.34
C ALA A 139 16.47 -3.30 1.99
N ARG A 140 17.28 -2.83 1.05
CA ARG A 140 17.51 -3.50 -0.24
C ARG A 140 18.39 -4.75 -0.08
N GLY A 141 19.39 -4.71 0.78
CA GLY A 141 20.47 -5.70 0.75
C GLY A 141 21.14 -5.73 -0.63
N ASN A 142 21.64 -6.89 -1.04
CA ASN A 142 22.45 -7.04 -2.27
C ASN A 142 21.65 -7.42 -3.53
N GLY A 143 20.35 -7.13 -3.57
CA GLY A 143 19.48 -7.52 -4.69
C GLY A 143 19.40 -6.50 -5.83
N ASP A 144 19.01 -6.97 -7.01
CA ASP A 144 18.54 -6.12 -8.10
C ASP A 144 17.10 -5.67 -7.83
N TYR A 145 16.86 -4.38 -8.04
CA TYR A 145 15.57 -3.74 -7.79
C TYR A 145 15.13 -2.89 -8.97
N VAL A 146 13.83 -2.94 -9.24
CA VAL A 146 13.17 -2.08 -10.22
C VAL A 146 12.07 -1.28 -9.55
N VAL A 147 11.81 -0.07 -10.05
CA VAL A 147 10.69 0.76 -9.59
C VAL A 147 9.38 0.08 -9.94
N VAL A 148 8.45 0.03 -8.98
CA VAL A 148 7.08 -0.43 -9.21
C VAL A 148 6.33 0.64 -10.02
N ARG A 149 5.74 0.23 -11.14
CA ARG A 149 5.03 1.11 -12.09
C ARG A 149 3.67 0.56 -12.45
#